data_AF-A0A821QV96-F1
#
_entry.id   AF-A0A821QV96-F1
#
_cell.length_a   1.000
_cell.length_b   1.000
_cell.length_c   1.000
_cell.angle_alpha   90.00
_cell.angle_beta   90.00
_cell.angle_gamma   90.00
#
_symmetry.space_group_name_H-M   'P 1'
#
loop_
_entity.id
_entity.type
_entity.pdbx_description
1 polymer ?
#
loop_
_entity_poly.entity_id
_entity_poly.type
_entity_poly.pdbx_seq_one_letter_code
_entity_poly.pdbx_strand_id
1 'polypeptide(L)'
;FVPYVLQIIGFLLESRPSGSTLIPDAYRALFQLVLTPSFWDHSGNIPALSRLLQAYIEKSGETIVVEKLTIVLGVFQRLVSQSKIHDHEGFAILNSLIINLPSTCLNNYLKDIFIVIFTRLTRAKTQKLIRCIIVFFSHFIIKFGANEFITQVDSIQANMFQMVVESLFIPELSKVDENDKKLCAVAVTHLLCDPEQVTKGIYFNHLWLKLLKALLALFQSSNDLQIMSVAERKKQAQDEAEEELLVGLDDTPGYYHTFF
;
A
#
# COMPACT_ATOMS: atom_id res chain seq x y z
N PHE A 1 -4.09 -19.27 -18.49
CA PHE A 1 -5.21 -19.74 -17.63
C PHE A 1 -4.93 -19.63 -16.14
N VAL A 2 -3.70 -19.84 -15.67
CA VAL A 2 -3.31 -19.73 -14.25
C VAL A 2 -3.89 -18.51 -13.50
N PRO A 3 -3.77 -17.25 -13.99
CA PRO A 3 -4.26 -16.09 -13.23
C PRO A 3 -5.78 -16.13 -13.02
N TYR A 4 -6.54 -16.59 -14.01
CA TYR A 4 -7.99 -16.74 -13.90
C TYR A 4 -8.39 -17.81 -12.89
N VAL A 5 -7.69 -18.94 -12.86
CA VAL A 5 -7.94 -20.00 -11.88
C VAL A 5 -7.68 -19.47 -10.47
N LEU A 6 -6.59 -18.74 -10.26
CA LEU A 6 -6.26 -18.12 -8.98
C LEU A 6 -7.31 -17.09 -8.53
N GLN A 7 -7.80 -16.26 -9.46
CA GLN A 7 -8.87 -15.29 -9.20
C GLN A 7 -10.18 -15.98 -8.79
N ILE A 8 -10.57 -17.04 -9.51
CA ILE A 8 -11.78 -17.81 -9.18
C ILE A 8 -11.63 -18.44 -7.79
N ILE A 9 -10.47 -19.03 -7.47
CA ILE A 9 -10.23 -19.60 -6.14
C ILE A 9 -10.29 -18.52 -5.05
N GLY A 10 -9.72 -17.33 -5.29
CA GLY A 10 -9.80 -16.21 -4.36
C GLY A 10 -11.23 -15.77 -4.10
N PHE A 11 -12.03 -15.64 -5.18
CA PHE A 11 -13.45 -15.31 -5.09
C PHE A 11 -14.26 -16.37 -4.33
N LEU A 12 -14.00 -17.65 -4.58
CA LEU A 12 -14.65 -18.76 -3.86
C LEU A 12 -14.30 -18.75 -2.37
N LEU A 13 -13.06 -18.40 -2.03
CA LEU A 13 -12.63 -18.26 -0.64
C LEU A 13 -13.35 -17.10 0.06
N GLU A 14 -13.46 -15.95 -0.60
CA GLU A 14 -14.16 -14.76 -0.09
C GLU A 14 -15.65 -14.98 0.14
N SER A 15 -16.27 -15.76 -0.75
CA SER A 15 -17.69 -16.09 -0.70
C SER A 15 -18.06 -16.98 0.50
N ARG A 16 -17.07 -17.50 1.25
CA ARG A 16 -17.35 -18.33 2.43
C ARG A 16 -17.85 -17.47 3.60
N PRO A 17 -18.83 -17.97 4.38
CA PRO A 17 -19.40 -17.24 5.50
C PRO A 17 -18.34 -16.92 6.56
N SER A 18 -18.34 -15.67 7.02
CA SER A 18 -17.48 -15.18 8.09
C SER A 18 -17.80 -15.95 9.38
N GLY A 19 -16.82 -16.66 9.95
CA GLY A 19 -16.99 -17.51 11.13
C GLY A 19 -16.88 -19.02 10.88
N SER A 20 -16.75 -19.47 9.62
CA SER A 20 -16.35 -20.85 9.31
C SER A 20 -14.87 -21.05 9.63
N THR A 21 -14.55 -21.31 10.91
CA THR A 21 -13.18 -21.41 11.46
C THR A 21 -12.29 -22.46 10.80
N LEU A 22 -12.85 -23.45 10.08
CA LEU A 22 -12.06 -24.41 9.32
C LEU A 22 -12.02 -24.09 7.83
N ILE A 23 -10.83 -23.71 7.37
CA ILE A 23 -10.43 -23.79 5.97
C ILE A 23 -10.13 -25.26 5.60
N PRO A 24 -10.73 -25.80 4.52
CA PRO A 24 -10.45 -27.14 4.04
C PRO A 24 -8.97 -27.37 3.77
N ASP A 25 -8.48 -28.59 3.96
CA ASP A 25 -7.06 -28.92 3.81
C ASP A 25 -6.52 -28.61 2.40
N ALA A 26 -7.35 -28.70 1.37
CA ALA A 26 -6.98 -28.32 0.01
C ALA A 26 -6.56 -26.84 -0.09
N TYR A 27 -7.27 -25.93 0.58
CA TYR A 27 -6.92 -24.51 0.64
C TYR A 27 -5.68 -24.27 1.52
N ARG A 28 -5.48 -25.06 2.58
CA ARG A 28 -4.25 -25.00 3.39
C ARG A 28 -3.01 -25.41 2.57
N ALA A 29 -3.12 -26.49 1.81
CA ALA A 29 -2.06 -26.94 0.92
C ALA A 29 -1.78 -25.90 -0.19
N LEU A 30 -2.85 -25.34 -0.78
CA LEU A 30 -2.71 -24.28 -1.76
C LEU A 30 -2.04 -23.03 -1.19
N PHE A 31 -2.35 -22.64 0.05
CA PHE A 31 -1.68 -21.52 0.70
C PHE A 31 -0.16 -21.72 0.79
N GLN A 32 0.30 -22.92 1.17
CA GLN A 32 1.74 -23.23 1.19
C GLN A 32 2.38 -23.09 -0.20
N LEU A 33 1.67 -23.51 -1.25
CA LEU A 33 2.12 -23.35 -2.63
C LEU A 33 2.20 -21.86 -3.03
N VAL A 34 1.17 -21.07 -2.68
CA VAL A 34 1.13 -19.62 -2.96
C VAL A 34 2.28 -18.89 -2.30
N LEU A 35 2.76 -19.34 -1.14
CA LEU A 35 3.92 -18.74 -0.47
C LEU A 35 5.28 -19.14 -1.07
N THR A 36 5.31 -20.07 -2.02
CA THR A 36 6.56 -20.53 -2.64
C THR A 36 7.11 -19.45 -3.59
N PRO A 37 8.41 -19.05 -3.48
CA PRO A 37 8.96 -17.95 -4.27
C PRO A 37 8.81 -18.12 -5.79
N SER A 38 8.96 -19.35 -6.31
CA SER A 38 8.87 -19.63 -7.75
C SER A 38 7.51 -19.30 -8.37
N PHE A 39 6.46 -19.30 -7.54
CA PHE A 39 5.10 -18.97 -7.98
C PHE A 39 4.94 -17.48 -8.31
N TRP A 40 5.81 -16.63 -7.75
CA TRP A 40 5.82 -15.17 -7.93
C TRP A 40 6.78 -14.69 -9.03
N ASP A 41 7.49 -15.60 -9.71
CA ASP A 41 8.45 -15.24 -10.77
C ASP A 41 7.75 -14.76 -12.04
N HIS A 42 6.53 -15.23 -12.29
CA HIS A 42 5.75 -14.88 -13.46
C HIS A 42 4.93 -13.61 -13.20
N SER A 43 5.36 -12.48 -13.75
CA SER A 43 4.74 -11.17 -13.53
C SER A 43 3.23 -11.14 -13.81
N GLY A 44 2.76 -11.86 -14.83
CA GLY A 44 1.34 -11.98 -15.18
C GLY A 44 0.47 -12.68 -14.14
N ASN A 45 1.05 -13.44 -13.21
CA ASN A 45 0.33 -14.10 -12.13
C ASN A 45 0.24 -13.24 -10.87
N ILE A 46 1.11 -12.24 -10.71
CA ILE A 46 1.26 -11.46 -9.47
C ILE A 46 -0.04 -10.80 -9.01
N PRO A 47 -0.84 -10.13 -9.88
CA PRO A 47 -2.11 -9.53 -9.43
C PRO A 47 -3.10 -10.57 -8.89
N ALA A 48 -3.20 -11.74 -9.53
CA ALA A 48 -4.08 -12.81 -9.09
C ALA A 48 -3.60 -13.46 -7.79
N LEU A 49 -2.29 -13.62 -7.62
CA LEU A 49 -1.68 -14.15 -6.39
C LEU A 49 -1.84 -13.21 -5.21
N SER A 50 -1.59 -11.92 -5.43
CA SER A 50 -1.84 -10.88 -4.45
C SER A 50 -3.29 -10.88 -3.99
N ARG A 51 -4.25 -10.91 -4.94
CA ARG A 51 -5.68 -10.97 -4.61
C ARG A 51 -6.04 -12.20 -3.78
N LEU A 52 -5.54 -13.38 -4.18
CA LEU A 52 -5.76 -14.63 -3.45
C LEU A 52 -5.14 -14.59 -2.04
N LEU A 53 -3.95 -14.02 -1.89
CA LEU A 53 -3.28 -13.87 -0.59
C LEU A 53 -4.06 -12.93 0.33
N GLN A 54 -4.60 -11.83 -0.20
CA GLN A 54 -5.50 -10.93 0.54
C GLN A 54 -6.75 -11.67 1.02
N ALA A 55 -7.36 -12.52 0.18
CA ALA A 55 -8.50 -13.36 0.56
C ALA A 55 -8.17 -14.32 1.72
N TYR A 56 -6.97 -14.92 1.72
CA TYR A 56 -6.50 -15.75 2.85
C TYR A 56 -6.31 -14.92 4.12
N ILE A 57 -5.80 -13.71 4.02
CA ILE A 57 -5.61 -12.81 5.17
C ILE A 57 -6.96 -12.41 5.78
N GLU A 58 -7.95 -12.09 4.95
CA GLU A 58 -9.29 -11.70 5.42
C GLU A 58 -10.04 -12.87 6.07
N LYS A 59 -9.98 -14.07 5.49
CA LYS A 59 -10.78 -15.23 5.96
C LYS A 59 -10.07 -16.13 6.97
N SER A 60 -8.74 -16.06 7.05
CA SER A 60 -7.91 -16.96 7.87
C SER A 60 -6.66 -16.31 8.44
N GLY A 61 -6.71 -14.99 8.62
CA GLY A 61 -5.65 -14.19 9.23
C GLY A 61 -5.15 -14.81 10.53
N GLU A 62 -6.05 -15.02 11.49
CA GLU A 62 -5.71 -15.46 12.86
C GLU A 62 -5.22 -16.91 12.98
N THR A 63 -5.42 -17.74 11.95
CA THR A 63 -5.02 -19.16 11.99
C THR A 63 -3.78 -19.43 11.16
N ILE A 64 -3.92 -19.37 9.83
CA ILE A 64 -2.90 -19.91 8.92
C ILE A 64 -1.86 -18.82 8.60
N VAL A 65 -2.31 -17.57 8.50
CA VAL A 65 -1.44 -16.46 8.13
C VAL A 65 -0.51 -16.09 9.29
N VAL A 66 -0.98 -16.07 10.53
CA VAL A 66 -0.13 -15.81 11.72
C VAL A 66 1.03 -16.81 11.82
N GLU A 67 0.79 -18.11 11.58
CA GLU A 67 1.84 -19.14 11.57
C GLU A 67 2.92 -18.93 10.49
N LYS A 68 2.57 -18.25 9.40
CA LYS A 68 3.44 -18.02 8.23
C LYS A 68 3.71 -16.54 7.99
N LEU A 69 3.50 -15.68 8.99
CA LEU A 69 3.52 -14.23 8.84
C LEU A 69 4.86 -13.72 8.30
N THR A 70 5.99 -14.25 8.80
CA THR A 70 7.33 -13.90 8.30
C THR A 70 7.48 -14.17 6.80
N ILE A 71 6.90 -15.26 6.29
CA ILE A 71 6.98 -15.60 4.85
C ILE A 71 6.09 -14.67 4.05
N VAL A 72 4.89 -14.35 4.54
CA VAL A 72 3.96 -13.39 3.91
C VAL A 72 4.60 -11.99 3.85
N LEU A 73 5.26 -11.56 4.91
CA LEU A 73 6.02 -10.31 4.92
C LEU A 73 7.23 -10.36 3.97
N GLY A 74 7.86 -11.52 3.80
CA GLY A 74 8.89 -11.74 2.78
C GLY A 74 8.35 -11.57 1.36
N VAL A 75 7.12 -12.01 1.08
CA VAL A 75 6.44 -11.75 -0.21
C VAL A 75 6.21 -10.25 -0.41
N PHE A 76 5.69 -9.55 0.60
CA PHE A 76 5.56 -8.09 0.56
C PHE A 76 6.90 -7.39 0.27
N GLN A 77 7.94 -7.74 1.04
CA GLN A 77 9.27 -7.14 0.89
C GLN A 77 9.81 -7.38 -0.52
N ARG A 78 9.62 -8.58 -1.06
CA ARG A 78 10.02 -8.93 -2.42
C ARG A 78 9.32 -8.04 -3.46
N LEU A 79 7.99 -7.96 -3.40
CA LEU A 79 7.19 -7.19 -4.36
C LEU A 79 7.59 -5.72 -4.38
N VAL A 80 7.71 -5.11 -3.20
CA VAL A 80 8.08 -3.69 -3.07
C VAL A 80 9.55 -3.45 -3.41
N SER A 81 10.46 -4.35 -3.06
CA SER A 81 11.91 -4.11 -3.26
C SER A 81 12.36 -4.36 -4.71
N GLN A 82 11.74 -5.30 -5.41
CA GLN A 82 12.21 -5.75 -6.73
C GLN A 82 11.61 -4.99 -7.91
N SER A 83 10.36 -4.50 -7.80
CA SER A 83 9.65 -3.95 -8.97
C SER A 83 8.77 -2.75 -8.62
N LYS A 84 8.96 -1.66 -9.37
CA LYS A 84 8.07 -0.47 -9.32
C LYS A 84 6.65 -0.78 -9.82
N ILE A 85 6.52 -1.78 -10.69
CA ILE A 85 5.24 -2.16 -11.31
C ILE A 85 4.31 -2.76 -10.25
N HIS A 86 4.86 -3.56 -9.34
CA HIS A 86 4.12 -4.33 -8.35
C HIS A 86 4.01 -3.67 -6.97
N ASP A 87 4.40 -2.39 -6.84
CA ASP A 87 4.28 -1.62 -5.59
C ASP A 87 2.83 -1.72 -5.04
N HIS A 88 1.83 -1.53 -5.89
CA HIS A 88 0.40 -1.61 -5.52
C HIS A 88 0.03 -2.98 -4.90
N GLU A 89 0.51 -4.07 -5.48
CA GLU A 89 0.21 -5.42 -5.00
C GLU A 89 0.87 -5.70 -3.65
N GLY A 90 2.11 -5.26 -3.47
CA GLY A 90 2.80 -5.34 -2.17
C GLY A 90 2.04 -4.58 -1.08
N PHE A 91 1.65 -3.34 -1.36
CA PHE A 91 0.90 -2.54 -0.38
C PHE A 91 -0.53 -3.04 -0.15
N ALA A 92 -1.20 -3.64 -1.14
CA ALA A 92 -2.51 -4.26 -0.95
C ALA A 92 -2.46 -5.45 0.02
N ILE A 93 -1.43 -6.29 -0.07
CA ILE A 93 -1.16 -7.36 0.90
C ILE A 93 -0.90 -6.77 2.28
N LEU A 94 -0.05 -5.74 2.36
CA LEU A 94 0.31 -5.12 3.64
C LEU A 94 -0.89 -4.43 4.32
N ASN A 95 -1.72 -3.72 3.56
CA ASN A 95 -2.97 -3.14 4.06
C ASN A 95 -3.91 -4.21 4.58
N SER A 96 -4.04 -5.33 3.85
CA SER A 96 -4.87 -6.46 4.30
C SER A 96 -4.37 -7.05 5.63
N LEU A 97 -3.05 -7.12 5.85
CA LEU A 97 -2.48 -7.56 7.13
C LEU A 97 -2.86 -6.61 8.27
N ILE A 98 -2.70 -5.30 8.09
CA ILE A 98 -3.04 -4.30 9.11
C ILE A 98 -4.52 -4.31 9.46
N ILE A 99 -5.38 -4.42 8.45
CA ILE A 99 -6.84 -4.35 8.65
C ILE A 99 -7.33 -5.58 9.40
N ASN A 100 -6.88 -6.78 8.99
CA ASN A 100 -7.48 -8.04 9.43
C ASN A 100 -6.75 -8.71 10.61
N LEU A 101 -5.47 -8.43 10.85
CA LEU A 101 -4.75 -9.05 11.97
C LEU A 101 -4.86 -8.25 13.27
N PRO A 102 -4.83 -8.92 14.43
CA PRO A 102 -4.66 -8.26 15.72
C PRO A 102 -3.32 -7.51 15.79
N SER A 103 -3.33 -6.32 16.39
CA SER A 103 -2.14 -5.47 16.56
C SER A 103 -0.98 -6.20 17.24
N THR A 104 -1.27 -7.08 18.20
CA THR A 104 -0.28 -7.87 18.95
C THR A 104 0.59 -8.76 18.06
N CYS A 105 0.06 -9.24 16.93
CA CYS A 105 0.81 -10.10 16.00
C CYS A 105 1.82 -9.31 15.17
N LEU A 106 1.51 -8.05 14.85
CA LEU A 106 2.31 -7.23 13.95
C LEU A 106 3.39 -6.41 14.67
N ASN A 107 3.23 -6.12 15.97
CA ASN A 107 4.12 -5.24 16.73
C ASN A 107 5.61 -5.55 16.56
N ASN A 108 6.00 -6.83 16.56
CA ASN A 108 7.40 -7.25 16.42
C ASN A 108 7.98 -7.01 15.02
N TYR A 109 7.14 -6.80 14.02
CA TYR A 109 7.51 -6.64 12.61
C TYR A 109 7.37 -5.21 12.10
N LEU A 110 6.69 -4.33 12.84
CA LEU A 110 6.39 -2.96 12.41
C LEU A 110 7.65 -2.18 12.05
N LYS A 111 8.69 -2.25 12.90
CA LYS A 111 9.95 -1.55 12.63
C LYS A 111 10.58 -1.99 11.30
N ASP A 112 10.64 -3.29 11.03
CA ASP A 112 11.22 -3.83 9.80
C ASP A 112 10.38 -3.45 8.57
N ILE A 113 9.04 -3.48 8.69
CA ILE A 113 8.13 -3.04 7.63
C ILE A 113 8.41 -1.58 7.25
N PHE A 114 8.52 -0.69 8.25
CA PHE A 114 8.78 0.72 8.02
C PHE A 114 10.17 0.94 7.41
N ILE A 115 11.19 0.22 7.88
CA ILE A 115 12.54 0.25 7.27
C ILE A 115 12.49 -0.15 5.80
N VAL A 116 11.76 -1.21 5.44
CA VAL A 116 11.59 -1.64 4.03
C VAL A 116 10.95 -0.54 3.19
N ILE A 117 9.86 0.07 3.70
CA ILE A 117 9.14 1.15 3.01
C ILE A 117 10.06 2.37 2.79
N PHE A 118 10.74 2.83 3.83
CA PHE A 118 11.61 4.01 3.74
C PHE A 118 12.86 3.75 2.89
N THR A 119 13.44 2.56 2.98
CA THR A 119 14.55 2.16 2.09
C THR A 119 14.09 2.22 0.63
N ARG A 120 12.89 1.72 0.33
CA ARG A 120 12.35 1.76 -1.02
C ARG A 120 12.08 3.19 -1.50
N LEU A 121 11.53 4.04 -0.63
CA LEU A 121 11.27 5.45 -0.91
C LEU A 121 12.56 6.21 -1.25
N THR A 122 13.64 5.98 -0.51
CA THR A 122 14.95 6.60 -0.75
C THR A 122 15.60 6.10 -2.04
N ARG A 123 15.47 4.81 -2.36
CA ARG A 123 16.11 4.21 -3.55
C ARG A 123 15.46 4.64 -4.87
N ALA A 124 14.13 4.66 -4.94
CA ALA A 124 13.44 5.05 -6.17
C ALA A 124 12.01 5.54 -5.91
N LYS A 125 11.86 6.83 -5.66
CA LYS A 125 10.56 7.48 -5.46
C LYS A 125 9.75 7.47 -6.76
N THR A 126 8.49 7.01 -6.69
CA THR A 126 7.49 7.09 -7.77
C THR A 126 6.18 7.63 -7.21
N GLN A 127 5.35 8.28 -8.04
CA GLN A 127 4.05 8.80 -7.59
C GLN A 127 3.13 7.67 -7.10
N LYS A 128 3.11 6.54 -7.82
CA LYS A 128 2.39 5.32 -7.44
C LYS A 128 2.80 4.82 -6.05
N LEU A 129 4.11 4.75 -5.76
CA LEU A 129 4.63 4.32 -4.47
C LEU A 129 4.19 5.27 -3.35
N ILE A 130 4.28 6.58 -3.55
CA ILE A 130 3.90 7.56 -2.53
C ILE A 130 2.42 7.43 -2.19
N ARG A 131 1.54 7.29 -3.19
CA ARG A 131 0.10 7.06 -2.96
C ARG A 131 -0.14 5.81 -2.11
N CYS A 132 0.50 4.70 -2.47
CA CYS A 132 0.39 3.46 -1.69
C CYS A 132 0.85 3.62 -0.24
N ILE A 133 1.95 4.36 -0.01
CA ILE A 133 2.48 4.65 1.32
C ILE A 133 1.50 5.51 2.13
N ILE A 134 0.92 6.55 1.53
CA ILE A 134 -0.04 7.43 2.21
C ILE A 134 -1.28 6.65 2.65
N VAL A 135 -1.81 5.81 1.77
CA VAL A 135 -2.95 4.93 2.08
C VAL A 135 -2.59 3.96 3.20
N PHE A 136 -1.41 3.34 3.15
CA PHE A 136 -0.93 2.45 4.20
C PHE A 136 -0.77 3.14 5.55
N PHE A 137 -0.11 4.30 5.59
CA PHE A 137 0.03 5.07 6.83
C PHE A 137 -1.33 5.51 7.37
N SER A 138 -2.28 5.83 6.49
CA SER A 138 -3.64 6.19 6.91
C SER A 138 -4.36 5.01 7.59
N HIS A 139 -4.26 3.80 7.02
CA HIS A 139 -4.76 2.59 7.69
C HIS A 139 -4.05 2.34 9.02
N PHE A 140 -2.73 2.50 9.07
CA PHE A 140 -1.94 2.32 10.29
C PHE A 140 -2.41 3.27 11.40
N ILE A 141 -2.55 4.56 11.10
CA ILE A 141 -2.98 5.58 12.06
C ILE A 141 -4.38 5.28 12.61
N ILE A 142 -5.31 4.85 11.74
CA ILE A 142 -6.69 4.54 12.16
C ILE A 142 -6.72 3.27 13.04
N LYS A 143 -5.89 2.27 12.73
CA LYS A 143 -5.88 0.98 13.45
C LYS A 143 -5.10 1.03 14.77
N PHE A 144 -3.90 1.63 14.77
CA PHE A 144 -2.98 1.63 15.90
C PHE A 144 -2.95 2.96 16.67
N GLY A 145 -3.49 4.03 16.08
CA GLY A 145 -3.50 5.37 16.65
C GLY A 145 -2.35 6.25 16.16
N ALA A 146 -2.60 7.56 16.19
CA ALA A 146 -1.65 8.58 15.75
C ALA A 146 -0.38 8.64 16.62
N ASN A 147 -0.50 8.44 17.94
CA ASN A 147 0.64 8.41 18.86
C ASN A 147 1.60 7.25 18.58
N GLU A 148 1.05 6.07 18.30
CA GLU A 148 1.84 4.90 17.96
C GLU A 148 2.56 5.10 16.62
N PHE A 149 1.89 5.72 15.64
CA PHE A 149 2.52 6.06 14.37
C PHE A 149 3.75 6.96 14.54
N ILE A 150 3.63 8.04 15.30
CA ILE A 150 4.76 8.96 15.56
C ILE A 150 5.90 8.19 16.26
N THR A 151 5.57 7.42 17.29
CA THR A 151 6.54 6.63 18.07
C THR A 151 7.29 5.64 17.18
N GLN A 152 6.58 4.89 16.34
CA GLN A 152 7.19 3.91 15.44
C GLN A 152 8.09 4.56 14.39
N VAL A 153 7.65 5.66 13.79
CA VAL A 153 8.46 6.38 12.78
C VAL A 153 9.71 6.99 13.41
N ASP A 154 9.58 7.67 14.55
CA ASP A 154 10.74 8.29 15.21
C ASP A 154 11.68 7.28 15.88
N SER A 155 11.23 6.05 16.14
CA SER A 155 12.10 4.96 16.62
C SER A 155 13.17 4.52 15.61
N ILE A 156 12.98 4.85 14.32
CA ILE A 156 13.94 4.58 13.26
C ILE A 156 15.01 5.67 13.22
N GLN A 157 14.58 6.94 13.26
CA GLN A 157 15.45 8.10 13.32
C GLN A 157 14.71 9.26 13.99
N ALA A 158 15.41 10.02 14.85
CA ALA A 158 14.83 11.18 15.52
C ALA A 158 14.29 12.21 14.52
N ASN A 159 13.07 12.72 14.77
CA ASN A 159 12.34 13.66 13.91
C ASN A 159 11.99 13.15 12.51
N MET A 160 12.04 11.83 12.30
CA MET A 160 11.65 11.24 11.02
C MET A 160 10.16 11.43 10.75
N PHE A 161 9.31 11.49 11.77
CA PHE A 161 7.88 11.78 11.61
C PHE A 161 7.66 13.13 10.92
N GLN A 162 8.37 14.17 11.36
CA GLN A 162 8.30 15.49 10.73
C GLN A 162 8.68 15.42 9.24
N MET A 163 9.79 14.74 8.93
CA MET A 163 10.24 14.59 7.54
C MET A 163 9.22 13.84 6.68
N VAL A 164 8.59 12.79 7.21
CA VAL A 164 7.55 12.02 6.52
C VAL A 164 6.34 12.90 6.21
N VAL A 165 5.87 13.69 7.18
CA VAL A 165 4.72 14.57 6.99
C VAL A 165 5.02 15.68 5.97
N GLU A 166 6.19 16.30 6.04
CA GLU A 166 6.57 17.38 5.11
C GLU A 166 6.86 16.89 3.69
N SER A 167 7.41 15.69 3.54
CA SER A 167 7.82 15.16 2.22
C SER A 167 6.78 14.31 1.51
N LEU A 168 5.80 13.75 2.25
CA LEU A 168 4.76 12.87 1.71
C LEU A 168 3.37 13.44 1.93
N PHE A 169 2.91 13.58 3.19
CA PHE A 169 1.52 13.97 3.45
C PHE A 169 1.21 15.37 2.90
N ILE A 170 1.96 16.40 3.29
CA ILE A 170 1.66 17.79 2.88
C ILE A 170 1.59 17.97 1.35
N PRO A 171 2.59 17.51 0.56
CA PRO A 171 2.60 17.76 -0.89
C PRO A 171 1.70 16.82 -1.72
N GLU A 172 1.38 15.62 -1.22
CA GLU A 172 0.73 14.58 -2.04
C GLU A 172 -0.70 14.24 -1.60
N LEU A 173 -1.14 14.70 -0.42
CA LEU A 173 -2.49 14.39 0.09
C LEU A 173 -3.60 14.84 -0.87
N SER A 174 -3.49 16.03 -1.49
CA SER A 174 -4.50 16.53 -2.43
C SER A 174 -4.62 15.72 -3.72
N LYS A 175 -3.63 14.89 -4.04
CA LYS A 175 -3.54 14.06 -5.25
C LYS A 175 -3.95 12.60 -5.03
N VAL A 176 -4.46 12.26 -3.84
CA VAL A 176 -4.96 10.93 -3.52
C VAL A 176 -6.26 10.67 -4.29
N ASP A 177 -6.44 9.41 -4.71
CA ASP A 177 -7.61 8.96 -5.45
C ASP A 177 -8.90 9.07 -4.62
N GLU A 178 -10.04 9.33 -5.27
CA GLU A 178 -11.33 9.59 -4.62
C GLU A 178 -11.75 8.53 -3.59
N ASN A 179 -11.47 7.26 -3.88
CA ASN A 179 -11.82 6.15 -3.00
C ASN A 179 -11.08 6.20 -1.66
N ASP A 180 -9.85 6.72 -1.66
CA ASP A 180 -8.98 6.76 -0.48
C ASP A 180 -9.01 8.11 0.23
N LYS A 181 -9.59 9.17 -0.38
CA LYS A 181 -9.67 10.50 0.23
C LYS A 181 -10.29 10.50 1.61
N LYS A 182 -11.38 9.75 1.81
CA LYS A 182 -12.07 9.65 3.11
C LYS A 182 -11.17 9.03 4.17
N LEU A 183 -10.48 7.94 3.83
CA LEU A 183 -9.53 7.27 4.70
C LEU A 183 -8.41 8.24 5.13
N CYS A 184 -7.78 8.89 4.15
CA CYS A 184 -6.69 9.81 4.41
C CYS A 184 -7.14 11.05 5.21
N ALA A 185 -8.33 11.57 4.94
CA ALA A 185 -8.90 12.70 5.68
C ALA A 185 -9.10 12.35 7.17
N VAL A 186 -9.67 11.17 7.46
CA VAL A 186 -9.87 10.70 8.83
C VAL A 186 -8.51 10.50 9.52
N ALA A 187 -7.56 9.82 8.88
CA ALA A 187 -6.23 9.60 9.45
C ALA A 187 -5.47 10.90 9.76
N VAL A 188 -5.50 11.88 8.85
CA VAL A 188 -4.86 13.19 9.06
C VAL A 188 -5.57 13.98 10.16
N THR A 189 -6.89 13.84 10.30
CA THR A 189 -7.63 14.43 11.42
C THR A 189 -7.17 13.83 12.76
N HIS A 190 -7.01 12.50 12.84
CA HIS A 190 -6.42 11.85 14.01
C HIS A 190 -5.01 12.36 14.32
N LEU A 191 -4.15 12.53 13.30
CA LEU A 191 -2.81 13.12 13.48
C LEU A 191 -2.83 14.55 14.03
N LEU A 192 -3.83 15.35 13.66
CA LEU A 192 -3.95 16.75 14.07
C LEU A 192 -4.52 16.92 15.48
N CYS A 193 -5.36 15.99 15.93
CA CYS A 193 -6.18 16.14 17.13
C CYS A 193 -5.73 15.27 18.30
N ASP A 194 -5.20 14.07 18.05
CA ASP A 194 -4.96 13.10 19.13
C ASP A 194 -3.58 13.26 19.80
N PRO A 195 -2.46 13.45 19.06
CA PRO A 195 -1.14 13.47 19.67
C PRO A 195 -0.84 14.78 20.39
N GLU A 196 -0.48 14.70 21.67
CA GLU A 196 0.01 15.87 22.42
C GLU A 196 1.25 16.49 21.76
N GLN A 197 2.10 15.64 21.16
CA GLN A 197 3.30 16.05 20.42
C GLN A 197 3.00 16.98 19.24
N VAL A 198 1.85 16.82 18.59
CA VAL A 198 1.42 17.61 17.41
C VAL A 198 0.53 18.78 17.82
N THR A 199 -0.27 18.64 18.88
CA THR A 199 -1.20 19.68 19.38
C THR A 199 -0.54 20.71 20.30
N LYS A 200 0.46 20.32 21.08
CA LYS A 200 1.11 21.17 22.10
C LYS A 200 2.63 20.96 22.20
N GLY A 201 3.15 19.91 21.60
CA GLY A 201 4.55 19.52 21.71
C GLY A 201 5.45 20.10 20.63
N ILE A 202 6.59 19.44 20.44
CA ILE A 202 7.69 19.86 19.57
C ILE A 202 7.29 20.09 18.10
N TYR A 203 6.24 19.41 17.63
CA TYR A 203 5.82 19.48 16.22
C TYR A 203 4.74 20.53 15.94
N PHE A 204 4.14 21.12 16.98
CA PHE A 204 3.00 22.03 16.84
C PHE A 204 3.31 23.22 15.91
N ASN A 205 4.36 23.98 16.22
CA ASN A 205 4.70 25.21 15.49
C ASN A 205 5.08 24.96 14.02
N HIS A 206 5.55 23.77 13.69
CA HIS A 206 6.10 23.45 12.37
C HIS A 206 5.11 22.71 11.47
N LEU A 207 4.31 21.80 12.03
CA LEU A 207 3.49 20.88 11.26
C LEU A 207 2.00 21.20 11.31
N TRP A 208 1.47 21.64 12.45
CA TRP A 208 0.03 21.63 12.69
C TRP A 208 -0.74 22.45 11.64
N LEU A 209 -0.34 23.71 11.42
CA LEU A 209 -1.00 24.58 10.44
C LEU A 209 -0.79 24.10 8.99
N LYS A 210 0.38 23.55 8.67
CA LYS A 210 0.69 23.05 7.32
C LYS A 210 -0.16 21.82 7.00
N LEU A 211 -0.28 20.90 7.95
CA LEU A 211 -1.05 19.68 7.81
C LEU A 211 -2.56 19.98 7.76
N LEU A 212 -3.04 20.95 8.55
CA LEU A 212 -4.43 21.43 8.46
C LEU A 212 -4.71 22.04 7.07
N LYS A 213 -3.80 22.85 6.53
CA LYS A 213 -3.94 23.40 5.17
C LYS A 213 -3.99 22.29 4.12
N ALA A 214 -3.15 21.25 4.24
CA ALA A 214 -3.18 20.10 3.35
C ALA A 214 -4.51 19.33 3.43
N LEU A 215 -5.05 19.16 4.65
CA LEU A 215 -6.36 18.54 4.86
C LEU A 215 -7.49 19.37 4.22
N LEU A 216 -7.46 20.70 4.36
CA LEU A 216 -8.43 21.57 3.69
C LEU A 216 -8.32 21.49 2.16
N ALA A 217 -7.10 21.45 1.63
CA ALA A 217 -6.86 21.29 0.19
C ALA A 217 -7.39 19.95 -0.35
N LEU A 218 -7.28 18.87 0.43
CA LEU A 218 -7.87 17.56 0.10
C LEU A 218 -9.40 17.65 -0.03
N PHE A 219 -10.08 18.35 0.89
CA PHE A 219 -11.52 18.54 0.80
C PHE A 219 -11.92 19.44 -0.38
N GLN A 220 -11.13 20.48 -0.66
CA GLN A 220 -11.39 21.39 -1.79
C GLN A 220 -11.21 20.69 -3.14
N SER A 221 -10.20 19.83 -3.30
CA SER A 221 -9.98 19.10 -4.56
C SER A 221 -11.11 18.10 -4.89
N SER A 222 -11.97 17.78 -3.91
CA SER A 222 -13.15 16.93 -4.13
C SER A 222 -14.30 17.71 -4.79
N ASN A 223 -14.34 19.03 -4.65
CA ASN A 223 -15.34 19.88 -5.31
C ASN A 223 -15.00 20.18 -6.78
N ASP A 224 -13.71 20.18 -7.16
CA ASP A 224 -13.30 20.45 -8.54
C ASP A 224 -13.71 19.35 -9.53
N LEU A 225 -13.96 18.12 -9.05
CA LEU A 225 -14.47 17.02 -9.88
C LEU A 225 -15.95 17.19 -10.29
N GLN A 226 -16.65 18.19 -9.77
CA GLN A 226 -17.97 18.60 -10.29
C GLN A 226 -17.85 19.53 -11.51
N ILE A 227 -16.64 19.97 -11.90
CA ILE A 227 -16.40 20.82 -13.08
C ILE A 227 -15.17 20.32 -13.84
N MET A 228 -15.18 19.06 -14.28
CA MET A 228 -14.31 18.64 -15.38
C MET A 228 -15.18 18.14 -16.52
N SER A 229 -15.09 18.82 -17.65
CA SER A 229 -15.84 18.46 -18.85
C SER A 229 -15.38 17.09 -19.35
N VAL A 230 -16.29 16.35 -20.00
CA VAL A 230 -16.01 15.03 -20.59
C VAL A 230 -14.81 15.05 -21.55
N ALA A 231 -14.51 16.21 -22.12
CA ALA A 231 -13.37 16.43 -23.01
C ALA A 231 -12.01 16.34 -22.28
N GLU A 232 -11.91 16.85 -21.05
CA GLU A 232 -10.66 16.86 -20.28
C GLU A 232 -10.31 15.46 -19.77
N ARG A 233 -11.33 14.66 -19.41
CA ARG A 233 -11.13 13.24 -19.03
C ARG A 233 -10.63 12.39 -20.20
N LYS A 234 -11.14 12.65 -21.42
CA LYS A 234 -10.67 11.94 -22.62
C LYS A 234 -9.23 12.30 -22.96
N LYS A 235 -8.86 13.58 -22.80
CA LYS A 235 -7.51 14.05 -23.09
C LYS A 235 -6.50 13.46 -22.11
N GLN A 236 -6.80 13.45 -20.82
CA GLN A 236 -5.94 12.86 -19.81
C GLN A 236 -5.75 11.35 -19.97
N ALA A 237 -6.83 10.61 -20.29
CA ALA A 237 -6.73 9.18 -20.56
C ALA A 237 -5.92 8.87 -21.84
N GLN A 238 -5.90 9.80 -22.80
CA GLN A 238 -5.14 9.67 -24.04
C GLN A 238 -3.66 9.97 -23.81
N ASP A 239 -3.35 10.99 -23.01
CA ASP A 239 -1.98 11.33 -22.63
C ASP A 239 -1.34 10.22 -21.76
N GLU A 240 -2.10 9.62 -20.83
CA GLU A 240 -1.63 8.48 -20.01
C GLU A 240 -1.39 7.21 -20.86
N ALA A 241 -2.23 6.95 -21.87
CA ALA A 241 -2.05 5.83 -22.78
C ALA A 241 -0.83 6.02 -23.71
N GLU A 242 -0.56 7.24 -24.15
CA GLU A 242 0.63 7.56 -24.95
C GLU A 242 1.92 7.41 -24.12
N GLU A 243 1.89 7.78 -22.84
CA GLU A 243 3.04 7.63 -21.93
C GLU A 243 3.35 6.16 -21.63
N GLU A 244 2.32 5.31 -21.41
CA GLU A 244 2.52 3.86 -21.26
C GLU A 244 3.07 3.19 -22.53
N LEU A 245 2.67 3.67 -23.72
CA LEU A 245 3.15 3.13 -25.00
C LEU A 245 4.60 3.50 -25.28
N LEU A 246 5.02 4.70 -24.87
CA LEU A 246 6.40 5.17 -24.97
C LEU A 246 7.34 4.41 -24.01
N VAL A 247 6.87 4.12 -22.78
CA VAL A 247 7.64 3.32 -21.82
C VAL A 247 7.80 1.88 -22.29
N GLY A 248 6.81 1.31 -23.01
CA GLY A 248 6.89 -0.04 -23.57
C GLY A 248 7.84 -0.21 -24.77
N LEU A 249 8.23 0.88 -25.44
CA LEU A 249 9.15 0.85 -26.60
C LEU A 249 10.62 0.85 -26.19
N ASP A 250 10.96 1.45 -25.05
CA ASP A 250 12.34 1.60 -24.56
C ASP A 250 12.92 0.28 -23.98
N ASP A 251 12.05 -0.71 -23.71
CA ASP A 251 12.41 -2.05 -23.19
C ASP A 251 12.65 -3.10 -24.30
N THR A 252 12.69 -2.73 -25.59
CA THR A 252 13.08 -3.67 -26.66
C THR A 252 14.60 -3.83 -26.70
N PRO A 253 15.17 -5.02 -26.39
CA PRO A 253 16.61 -5.22 -26.44
C PRO A 253 17.11 -5.05 -27.88
N GLY A 254 17.94 -4.03 -28.10
CA GLY A 254 18.54 -3.71 -29.38
C GLY A 254 19.27 -4.91 -29.99
N TYR A 255 18.82 -5.33 -31.16
CA TYR A 255 19.56 -6.24 -32.03
C TYR A 255 20.84 -5.52 -32.49
N TYR A 256 21.95 -5.73 -31.78
CA TYR A 256 23.27 -5.42 -32.32
C TYR A 256 23.60 -6.46 -33.39
N HIS A 257 23.60 -6.00 -34.65
CA HIS A 257 24.19 -6.70 -35.78
C HIS A 257 25.66 -7.05 -35.51
N THR A 258 25.98 -8.34 -35.37
CA THR A 258 27.32 -8.86 -35.58
C THR A 258 27.57 -8.99 -37.09
N PHE A 259 28.51 -8.19 -37.60
CA PHE A 259 29.14 -8.39 -38.91
C PHE A 259 30.09 -9.58 -38.87
N PHE A 260 29.90 -10.54 -39.78
CA PHE A 260 30.95 -11.25 -40.52
C PHE A 260 30.38 -11.66 -41.88
#